data_AF-A0A9D6XSQ6-F1
#
_entry.id   AF-A0A9D6XSQ6-F1
#
_cell.length_a   1.000
_cell.length_b   1.000
_cell.length_c   1.000
_cell.angle_alpha   90.00
_cell.angle_beta   90.00
_cell.angle_gamma   90.00
#
_symmetry.space_group_name_H-M   'P 1'
#
loop_
_entity.id
_entity.type
_entity.pdbx_description
1 polymer ?
#
loop_
_entity_poly.entity_id
_entity_poly.type
_entity_poly.pdbx_seq_one_letter_code
_entity_poly.pdbx_strand_id
1 'polypeptide(L)'
;MNTAAVMLQQSATTTARLKRSVETLHPAYFAMVMATGVVAIAANWFHLRWIAVPLGLLNVVVFAVLAVMTVARVLFYPSAFWRDLTDHTRGVGFFTIVAGTGVLGTEFILIFGHYKSAAVLWFTSIVLWTGFTYAIFTSFTIKEQKPTLAEGINGGWLIAVVATQAVANLGTWLLPEFAGYAEPILFFSLALWLCGGMLYI
;
A
#
# COMPACT_ATOMS: atom_id res chain seq x y z
N MET A 1 8.81 -32.86 33.33
CA MET A 1 8.61 -32.36 31.94
C MET A 1 9.71 -31.36 31.65
N ASN A 2 10.49 -31.59 30.60
CA ASN A 2 11.77 -30.92 30.36
C ASN A 2 11.55 -29.54 29.70
N THR A 3 12.13 -28.47 30.24
CA THR A 3 11.96 -27.07 29.79
C THR A 3 12.27 -26.89 28.30
N ALA A 4 13.20 -27.68 27.77
CA ALA A 4 13.53 -27.72 26.35
C ALA A 4 12.37 -28.20 25.44
N ALA A 5 11.55 -29.15 25.91
CA ALA A 5 10.40 -29.64 25.16
C ALA A 5 9.28 -28.59 25.08
N VAL A 6 9.10 -27.80 26.15
CA VAL A 6 8.15 -26.67 26.17
C VAL A 6 8.59 -25.56 25.22
N MET A 7 9.88 -25.21 25.19
CA MET A 7 10.43 -24.20 24.27
C MET A 7 10.34 -24.64 22.80
N LEU A 8 10.59 -25.92 22.49
CA LEU A 8 10.44 -26.45 21.13
C LEU A 8 8.98 -26.49 20.67
N GLN A 9 8.05 -26.83 21.57
CA GLN A 9 6.62 -26.85 21.27
C GLN A 9 6.03 -25.44 21.13
N GLN A 10 6.53 -24.45 21.90
CA GLN A 10 6.20 -23.03 21.72
C GLN A 10 6.78 -22.43 20.43
N SER A 11 8.01 -22.78 20.05
CA SER A 11 8.57 -22.37 18.75
C SER A 11 7.77 -22.95 17.59
N ALA A 12 7.45 -24.25 17.62
CA ALA A 12 6.67 -24.90 16.56
C ALA A 12 5.27 -24.29 16.39
N THR A 13 4.61 -23.93 17.50
CA THR A 13 3.30 -23.26 17.46
C THR A 13 3.39 -21.80 17.02
N THR A 14 4.46 -21.09 17.38
CA THR A 14 4.71 -19.71 16.90
C THR A 14 4.98 -19.68 15.40
N THR A 15 5.82 -20.59 14.88
CA THR A 15 6.09 -20.71 13.45
C THR A 15 4.82 -21.07 12.67
N ALA A 16 4.00 -21.99 13.18
CA ALA A 16 2.73 -22.35 12.54
C ALA A 16 1.72 -21.18 12.51
N ARG A 17 1.66 -20.37 13.58
CA ARG A 17 0.83 -19.17 13.64
C ARG A 17 1.32 -18.10 12.66
N LEU A 18 2.62 -17.82 12.63
CA LEU A 18 3.20 -16.84 11.71
C LEU A 18 2.96 -17.25 10.26
N LYS A 19 3.15 -18.53 9.95
CA LYS A 19 2.90 -19.13 8.64
C LYS A 19 1.45 -18.91 8.20
N ARG A 20 0.49 -19.16 9.10
CA ARG A 20 -0.94 -18.92 8.84
C ARG A 20 -1.26 -17.44 8.69
N SER A 21 -0.69 -16.56 9.51
CA SER A 21 -0.90 -15.11 9.43
C SER A 21 -0.40 -14.54 8.10
N VAL A 22 0.72 -15.04 7.58
CA VAL A 22 1.24 -14.66 6.25
C VAL A 22 0.30 -15.14 5.14
N GLU A 23 -0.19 -16.38 5.24
CA GLU A 23 -1.12 -16.95 4.25
C GLU A 23 -2.45 -16.17 4.16
N THR A 24 -3.02 -15.80 5.32
CA THR A 24 -4.32 -15.13 5.43
C THR A 24 -4.23 -13.60 5.56
N LEU A 25 -3.05 -13.01 5.32
CA LEU A 25 -2.84 -11.57 5.46
C LEU A 25 -3.83 -10.79 4.60
N HIS A 26 -4.66 -9.95 5.22
CA HIS A 26 -5.64 -9.17 4.48
C HIS A 26 -4.94 -8.00 3.75
N PRO A 27 -5.12 -7.84 2.42
CA PRO A 27 -4.45 -6.79 1.66
C PRO A 27 -4.71 -5.38 2.21
N ALA A 28 -5.94 -5.15 2.68
CA ALA A 28 -6.37 -3.88 3.26
C ALA A 28 -5.61 -3.47 4.55
N TYR A 29 -4.75 -4.30 5.14
CA TYR A 29 -3.95 -3.88 6.31
C TYR A 29 -2.98 -2.73 6.02
N PHE A 30 -2.59 -2.51 4.76
CA PHE A 30 -1.83 -1.31 4.39
C PHE A 30 -2.63 -0.01 4.55
N ALA A 31 -3.95 -0.07 4.75
CA ALA A 31 -4.73 1.09 5.18
C ALA A 31 -4.22 1.66 6.52
N MET A 32 -3.61 0.84 7.38
CA MET A 32 -2.95 1.31 8.59
C MET A 32 -1.76 2.21 8.26
N VAL A 33 -0.91 1.82 7.31
CA VAL A 33 0.25 2.64 6.86
C VAL A 33 -0.23 3.98 6.30
N MET A 34 -1.27 3.91 5.46
CA MET A 34 -1.88 5.08 4.87
C MET A 34 -2.43 6.03 5.96
N ALA A 35 -3.21 5.52 6.91
CA ALA A 35 -3.80 6.33 7.97
C ALA A 35 -2.74 6.95 8.90
N THR A 36 -1.79 6.14 9.37
CA THR A 36 -0.71 6.62 10.25
C THR A 36 0.13 7.68 9.56
N GLY A 37 0.47 7.48 8.28
CA GLY A 37 1.25 8.46 7.53
C GLY A 37 0.52 9.77 7.25
N VAL A 38 -0.78 9.72 6.93
CA VAL A 38 -1.60 10.93 6.78
C VAL A 38 -1.65 11.72 8.10
N VAL A 39 -1.83 11.05 9.24
CA VAL A 39 -1.83 11.72 10.56
C VAL A 39 -0.45 12.28 10.89
N ALA A 40 0.64 11.58 10.57
CA ALA A 40 2.00 12.06 10.78
C ALA A 40 2.29 13.33 9.93
N ILE A 41 1.91 13.31 8.66
CA ILE A 41 2.04 14.46 7.75
C ILE A 41 1.22 15.65 8.25
N ALA A 42 -0.04 15.42 8.65
CA ALA A 42 -0.90 16.47 9.19
C ALA A 42 -0.30 17.07 10.47
N ALA A 43 0.18 16.24 11.40
CA ALA A 43 0.85 16.72 12.61
C ALA A 43 2.09 17.59 12.28
N ASN A 44 2.85 17.22 11.24
CA ASN A 44 3.98 18.02 10.77
C ASN A 44 3.53 19.39 10.22
N TRP A 45 2.43 19.46 9.47
CA TRP A 45 1.85 20.71 8.98
C TRP A 45 1.36 21.62 10.10
N PHE A 46 0.82 21.08 11.18
CA PHE A 46 0.44 21.85 12.38
C PHE A 46 1.62 22.17 13.31
N HIS A 47 2.86 21.98 12.85
CA HIS A 47 4.09 22.19 13.62
C HIS A 47 4.21 21.33 14.89
N LEU A 48 3.42 20.25 15.00
CA LEU A 48 3.45 19.28 16.10
C LEU A 48 4.50 18.19 15.83
N ARG A 49 5.75 18.61 15.62
CA ARG A 49 6.86 17.71 15.20
C ARG A 49 7.12 16.58 16.21
N TRP A 50 6.85 16.83 17.49
CA TRP A 50 6.97 15.83 18.56
C TRP A 50 5.94 14.69 18.44
N ILE A 51 4.84 14.88 17.71
CA ILE A 51 3.89 13.81 17.34
C ILE A 51 4.27 13.22 15.98
N ALA A 52 4.60 14.09 15.02
CA ALA A 52 4.86 13.69 13.63
C ALA A 52 6.01 12.69 13.51
N VAL A 53 7.13 12.93 14.22
CA VAL A 53 8.32 12.07 14.12
C VAL A 53 8.08 10.68 14.71
N PRO A 54 7.56 10.50 15.95
CA PRO A 54 7.24 9.18 16.47
C PRO A 54 6.22 8.42 15.61
N LEU A 55 5.18 9.09 15.11
CA LEU A 55 4.20 8.45 14.22
C LEU A 55 4.83 8.03 12.89
N GLY A 56 5.68 8.86 12.29
CA GLY A 56 6.37 8.50 11.06
C GLY A 56 7.32 7.31 11.26
N LEU A 57 8.07 7.28 12.36
CA LEU A 57 8.92 6.13 12.69
C LEU A 57 8.11 4.84 12.89
N LEU A 58 6.99 4.93 13.61
CA LEU A 58 6.06 3.81 13.75
C LEU A 58 5.54 3.37 12.37
N ASN A 59 5.19 4.32 11.50
CA ASN A 59 4.67 4.05 10.18
C ASN A 59 5.68 3.28 9.31
N VAL A 60 6.96 3.69 9.35
CA VAL A 60 8.06 2.99 8.67
C VAL A 60 8.16 1.54 9.15
N VAL A 61 8.07 1.29 10.46
CA VAL A 61 8.12 -0.07 11.03
C VAL A 61 6.91 -0.90 10.57
N VAL A 62 5.70 -0.34 10.66
CA VAL A 62 4.47 -1.01 10.21
C VAL A 62 4.54 -1.36 8.73
N PHE A 63 4.99 -0.43 7.90
CA PHE A 63 5.19 -0.67 6.47
C PHE A 63 6.20 -1.77 6.22
N ALA A 64 7.37 -1.75 6.88
CA ALA A 64 8.39 -2.77 6.70
C ALA A 64 7.88 -4.17 7.06
N VAL A 65 7.16 -4.30 8.19
CA VAL A 65 6.56 -5.57 8.61
C VAL A 65 5.55 -6.06 7.58
N LEU A 66 4.60 -5.22 7.16
CA LEU A 66 3.57 -5.60 6.19
C LEU A 66 4.16 -5.90 4.81
N ALA A 67 5.17 -5.16 4.38
CA ALA A 67 5.89 -5.40 3.13
C ALA A 67 6.58 -6.76 3.15
N VAL A 68 7.33 -7.08 4.21
CA VAL A 68 8.00 -8.38 4.36
C VAL A 68 6.98 -9.52 4.37
N MET A 69 5.88 -9.38 5.11
CA MET A 69 4.82 -10.39 5.14
C MET A 69 4.15 -10.55 3.76
N THR A 70 3.96 -9.47 3.02
CA THR A 70 3.36 -9.50 1.67
C THR A 70 4.30 -10.15 0.66
N VAL A 71 5.58 -9.81 0.68
CA VAL A 71 6.59 -10.46 -0.16
C VAL A 71 6.69 -11.95 0.16
N ALA A 72 6.71 -12.32 1.44
CA ALA A 72 6.66 -13.72 1.86
C ALA A 72 5.39 -14.43 1.35
N ARG A 73 4.25 -13.73 1.37
CA ARG A 73 2.99 -14.25 0.83
C ARG A 73 3.06 -14.49 -0.68
N VAL A 74 3.66 -13.58 -1.45
CA VAL A 74 3.84 -13.73 -2.90
C VAL A 74 4.77 -14.92 -3.22
N LEU A 75 5.86 -15.10 -2.46
CA LEU A 75 6.86 -16.14 -2.72
C LEU A 75 6.41 -17.54 -2.26
N PHE A 76 5.79 -17.65 -1.08
CA PHE A 76 5.45 -18.94 -0.48
C PHE A 76 3.98 -19.35 -0.69
N TYR A 77 3.09 -18.39 -0.96
CA TYR A 77 1.65 -18.60 -1.13
C TYR A 77 1.06 -17.92 -2.37
N PRO A 78 1.69 -18.05 -3.56
CA PRO A 78 1.24 -17.34 -4.75
C PRO A 78 -0.20 -17.67 -5.13
N SER A 79 -0.63 -18.93 -4.99
CA SER A 79 -2.02 -19.34 -5.29
C SER A 79 -3.04 -18.63 -4.40
N ALA A 80 -2.75 -18.48 -3.10
CA ALA A 80 -3.63 -17.77 -2.17
C ALA A 80 -3.64 -16.26 -2.45
N PHE A 81 -2.50 -15.68 -2.84
CA PHE A 81 -2.38 -14.28 -3.25
C PHE A 81 -3.22 -13.99 -4.51
N TRP A 82 -3.06 -14.79 -5.57
CA TRP A 82 -3.81 -14.64 -6.81
C TRP A 82 -5.32 -14.82 -6.64
N ARG A 83 -5.72 -15.76 -5.78
CA ARG A 83 -7.13 -15.96 -5.42
C ARG A 83 -7.71 -14.71 -4.74
N ASP A 84 -6.98 -14.08 -3.85
CA ASP A 84 -7.43 -12.85 -3.19
C ASP A 84 -7.42 -11.64 -4.14
N LEU A 85 -6.48 -11.59 -5.09
CA LEU A 85 -6.37 -10.49 -6.05
C LEU A 85 -7.52 -10.48 -7.06
N THR A 86 -8.04 -11.65 -7.42
CA THR A 86 -9.16 -11.84 -8.37
C THR A 86 -10.54 -11.89 -7.68
N ASP A 87 -10.55 -11.76 -6.35
CA ASP A 87 -11.76 -11.65 -5.54
C ASP A 87 -12.33 -10.23 -5.61
N HIS A 88 -13.64 -10.09 -5.78
CA HIS A 88 -14.28 -8.78 -5.97
C HIS A 88 -14.25 -7.91 -4.71
N THR A 89 -14.25 -8.52 -3.53
CA THR A 89 -14.30 -7.80 -2.26
C THR A 89 -12.90 -7.53 -1.72
N ARG A 90 -11.98 -8.48 -1.92
CA ARG A 90 -10.61 -8.40 -1.38
C ARG A 90 -9.61 -7.79 -2.36
N GLY A 91 -9.85 -7.92 -3.66
CA GLY A 91 -8.97 -7.43 -4.73
C GLY A 91 -8.71 -5.93 -4.63
N VAL A 92 -9.77 -5.13 -4.44
CA VAL A 92 -9.65 -3.67 -4.27
C VAL A 92 -8.81 -3.28 -3.05
N GLY A 93 -8.71 -4.15 -2.05
CA GLY A 93 -7.86 -3.94 -0.88
C GLY A 93 -6.36 -3.87 -1.20
N PHE A 94 -5.90 -4.46 -2.30
CA PHE A 94 -4.48 -4.39 -2.72
C PHE A 94 -4.04 -2.97 -3.10
N PHE A 95 -4.97 -2.12 -3.54
CA PHE A 95 -4.68 -0.71 -3.80
C PHE A 95 -4.22 0.04 -2.53
N THR A 96 -4.55 -0.46 -1.32
CA THR A 96 -4.02 0.13 -0.08
C THR A 96 -2.50 0.03 0.00
N ILE A 97 -1.87 -0.98 -0.64
CA ILE A 97 -0.41 -1.11 -0.70
C ILE A 97 0.16 0.05 -1.52
N VAL A 98 -0.45 0.37 -2.66
CA VAL A 98 -0.05 1.50 -3.52
C VAL A 98 -0.22 2.82 -2.76
N ALA A 99 -1.40 3.03 -2.18
CA ALA A 99 -1.70 4.24 -1.42
C ALA A 99 -0.75 4.42 -0.23
N GLY A 100 -0.55 3.37 0.58
CA GLY A 100 0.37 3.38 1.71
C GLY A 100 1.81 3.66 1.30
N THR A 101 2.28 3.08 0.19
CA THR A 101 3.61 3.34 -0.36
C THR A 101 3.78 4.80 -0.79
N GLY A 102 2.78 5.38 -1.46
CA GLY A 102 2.80 6.79 -1.89
C GLY A 102 2.75 7.78 -0.71
N VAL A 103 1.91 7.50 0.29
CA VAL A 103 1.83 8.30 1.52
C VAL A 103 3.14 8.22 2.30
N LEU A 104 3.72 7.03 2.46
CA LEU A 104 5.00 6.87 3.13
C LEU A 104 6.13 7.61 2.39
N GLY A 105 6.14 7.58 1.04
CA GLY A 105 7.11 8.38 0.27
C GLY A 105 6.95 9.88 0.53
N THR A 106 5.72 10.37 0.63
CA THR A 106 5.45 11.78 0.96
C THR A 106 5.91 12.10 2.39
N GLU A 107 5.68 11.20 3.33
CA GLU A 107 6.15 11.29 4.72
C GLU A 107 7.68 11.39 4.80
N PHE A 108 8.41 10.58 4.02
CA PHE A 108 9.87 10.64 3.94
C PHE A 108 10.39 12.01 3.49
N ILE A 109 9.70 12.67 2.59
CA ILE A 109 10.07 14.03 2.14
C ILE A 109 9.76 15.03 3.24
N LEU A 110 8.51 15.06 3.72
CA LEU A 110 8.01 16.15 4.57
C LEU A 110 8.52 16.10 6.02
N ILE A 111 8.77 14.91 6.56
CA ILE A 111 9.18 14.73 7.97
C ILE A 111 10.69 14.48 8.07
N PHE A 112 11.21 13.58 7.24
CA PHE A 112 12.61 13.14 7.31
C PHE A 112 13.55 13.83 6.31
N GLY A 113 13.03 14.49 5.27
CA GLY A 113 13.84 15.14 4.23
C GLY A 113 14.58 14.17 3.30
N HIS A 114 14.16 12.90 3.25
CA HIS A 114 14.87 11.83 2.51
C HIS A 114 14.27 11.61 1.11
N TYR A 115 14.63 12.47 0.16
CA TYR A 115 14.14 12.43 -1.23
C TYR A 115 14.48 11.13 -1.96
N LYS A 116 15.67 10.56 -1.76
CA LYS A 116 16.08 9.30 -2.41
C LYS A 116 15.18 8.12 -2.04
N SER A 117 14.85 7.97 -0.75
CA SER A 117 13.93 6.92 -0.28
C SER A 117 12.53 7.13 -0.85
N ALA A 118 12.07 8.38 -0.90
CA ALA A 118 10.79 8.73 -1.48
C ALA A 118 10.73 8.43 -2.99
N ALA A 119 11.82 8.65 -3.73
CA ALA A 119 11.92 8.30 -5.15
C ALA A 119 11.79 6.79 -5.37
N VAL A 120 12.47 5.97 -4.56
CA VAL A 120 12.33 4.50 -4.61
C VAL A 120 10.90 4.07 -4.34
N LEU A 121 10.26 4.67 -3.32
CA LEU A 121 8.86 4.39 -3.00
C LEU A 121 7.91 4.84 -4.12
N TRP A 122 8.22 5.93 -4.84
CA TRP A 122 7.43 6.39 -5.98
C TRP A 122 7.49 5.45 -7.17
N PHE A 123 8.69 5.00 -7.57
CA PHE A 123 8.80 3.98 -8.63
C PHE A 123 8.12 2.67 -8.22
N THR A 124 8.26 2.28 -6.95
CA THR A 124 7.58 1.10 -6.41
C THR A 124 6.06 1.25 -6.48
N SER A 125 5.52 2.42 -6.11
CA SER A 125 4.07 2.66 -6.16
C SER A 125 3.54 2.71 -7.59
N ILE A 126 4.29 3.24 -8.57
CA ILE A 126 3.95 3.17 -10.00
C ILE A 126 3.84 1.71 -10.47
N VAL A 127 4.87 0.89 -10.19
CA VAL A 127 4.88 -0.53 -10.60
C VAL A 127 3.71 -1.29 -9.99
N LEU A 128 3.48 -1.11 -8.69
CA LEU A 128 2.35 -1.73 -7.98
C LEU A 128 1.00 -1.23 -8.51
N TRP A 129 0.87 0.08 -8.76
CA TRP A 129 -0.35 0.69 -9.28
C TRP A 129 -0.70 0.11 -10.65
N THR A 130 0.27 0.08 -11.57
CA THR A 130 0.07 -0.49 -12.90
C THR A 130 -0.30 -1.97 -12.79
N GLY A 131 0.46 -2.76 -12.04
CA GLY A 131 0.20 -4.20 -11.87
C GLY A 131 -1.19 -4.50 -11.30
N PHE A 132 -1.58 -3.83 -10.22
CA PHE A 132 -2.89 -4.05 -9.60
C PHE A 132 -4.05 -3.49 -10.42
N THR A 133 -3.90 -2.33 -11.04
CA THR A 133 -4.91 -1.76 -11.95
C THR A 133 -5.20 -2.75 -13.07
N TYR A 134 -4.17 -3.23 -13.76
CA TYR A 134 -4.35 -4.22 -14.82
C TYR A 134 -4.94 -5.52 -14.29
N ALA A 135 -4.38 -6.11 -13.22
CA ALA A 135 -4.85 -7.40 -12.73
C ALA A 135 -6.31 -7.38 -12.24
N ILE A 136 -6.67 -6.37 -11.43
CA ILE A 136 -7.98 -6.28 -10.77
C ILE A 136 -9.06 -5.93 -11.80
N PHE A 137 -8.88 -4.87 -12.59
CA PHE A 137 -9.88 -4.48 -13.57
C PHE A 137 -10.04 -5.53 -14.66
N THR A 138 -8.94 -6.13 -15.14
CA THR A 138 -9.02 -7.24 -16.12
C THR A 138 -9.76 -8.44 -15.52
N SER A 139 -9.46 -8.81 -14.27
CA SER A 139 -10.17 -9.89 -13.60
C SER A 139 -11.66 -9.58 -13.49
N PHE A 140 -12.06 -8.33 -13.24
CA PHE A 140 -13.47 -7.96 -13.09
C PHE A 140 -14.19 -7.85 -14.45
N THR A 141 -13.47 -7.55 -15.52
CA THR A 141 -14.02 -7.55 -16.89
C THR A 141 -14.28 -8.97 -17.39
N ILE A 142 -13.34 -9.90 -17.16
CA ILE A 142 -13.38 -11.25 -17.75
C ILE A 142 -14.25 -12.24 -16.93
N LYS A 143 -14.44 -12.01 -15.63
CA LYS A 143 -15.19 -12.95 -14.78
C LYS A 143 -16.66 -13.04 -15.20
N GLU A 144 -17.08 -14.25 -15.59
CA GLU A 144 -18.46 -14.52 -16.04
C GLU A 144 -19.49 -14.39 -14.90
N GLN A 145 -19.11 -14.82 -13.69
CA GLN A 145 -19.95 -14.71 -12.51
C GLN A 145 -19.61 -13.45 -11.72
N LYS A 146 -20.49 -12.46 -11.83
CA LYS A 146 -20.38 -11.17 -11.12
C LYS A 146 -21.27 -11.20 -9.88
N PRO A 147 -20.78 -10.75 -8.71
CA PRO A 147 -21.64 -10.57 -7.53
C PRO A 147 -22.72 -9.54 -7.82
N THR A 148 -23.77 -9.54 -7.00
CA THR A 148 -24.87 -8.57 -7.15
C THR A 148 -24.35 -7.14 -6.96
N LEU A 149 -25.02 -6.13 -7.54
CA LEU A 149 -24.62 -4.72 -7.41
C LEU A 149 -24.49 -4.28 -5.93
N ALA A 150 -25.35 -4.79 -5.05
CA ALA A 150 -25.35 -4.48 -3.62
C ALA A 150 -24.13 -5.05 -2.87
N GLU A 151 -23.59 -6.18 -3.33
CA GLU A 151 -22.39 -6.80 -2.76
C GLU A 151 -21.11 -6.30 -3.45
N GLY A 152 -21.23 -5.94 -4.73
CA GLY A 152 -20.14 -5.49 -5.58
C GLY A 152 -19.74 -4.05 -5.35
N ILE A 153 -20.68 -3.13 -5.09
CA ILE A 153 -20.38 -1.70 -4.90
C ILE A 153 -20.34 -1.38 -3.41
N ASN A 154 -19.13 -1.22 -2.89
CA ASN A 154 -18.85 -0.79 -1.53
C ASN A 154 -17.76 0.29 -1.51
N GLY A 155 -17.57 0.95 -0.38
CA GLY A 155 -16.59 2.05 -0.25
C GLY A 155 -15.13 1.65 -0.56
N GLY A 156 -14.80 0.35 -0.60
CA GLY A 156 -13.48 -0.15 -0.95
C GLY A 156 -13.04 0.20 -2.38
N TRP A 157 -13.98 0.46 -3.30
CA TRP A 157 -13.67 0.90 -4.66
C TRP A 157 -12.99 2.26 -4.71
N LEU A 158 -13.26 3.13 -3.74
CA LEU A 158 -12.61 4.45 -3.64
C LEU A 158 -11.10 4.31 -3.37
N ILE A 159 -10.62 3.16 -2.89
CA ILE A 159 -9.19 2.94 -2.69
C ILE A 159 -8.42 2.95 -4.02
N ALA A 160 -9.04 2.54 -5.14
CA ALA A 160 -8.42 2.66 -6.46
C ALA A 160 -8.14 4.14 -6.83
N VAL A 161 -9.09 5.03 -6.50
CA VAL A 161 -8.92 6.48 -6.64
C VAL A 161 -7.78 6.96 -5.72
N VAL A 162 -7.85 6.64 -4.43
CA VAL A 162 -6.84 7.07 -3.43
C VAL A 162 -5.43 6.60 -3.80
N ALA A 163 -5.28 5.37 -4.28
CA ALA A 163 -4.02 4.83 -4.77
C ALA A 163 -3.47 5.65 -5.94
N THR A 164 -4.31 5.94 -6.93
CA THR A 164 -3.94 6.73 -8.12
C THR A 164 -3.51 8.15 -7.70
N GLN A 165 -4.27 8.77 -6.79
CA GLN A 165 -3.95 10.10 -6.26
C GLN A 165 -2.66 10.12 -5.45
N ALA A 166 -2.36 9.06 -4.69
CA ALA A 166 -1.12 8.96 -3.93
C ALA A 166 0.12 8.92 -4.84
N VAL A 167 0.05 8.21 -5.98
CA VAL A 167 1.15 8.18 -6.96
C VAL A 167 1.34 9.55 -7.62
N ALA A 168 0.24 10.21 -8.01
CA ALA A 168 0.26 11.55 -8.59
C ALA A 168 0.89 12.57 -7.63
N ASN A 169 0.44 12.59 -6.37
CA ASN A 169 0.90 13.51 -5.34
C ASN A 169 2.37 13.29 -4.98
N LEU A 170 2.83 12.05 -4.84
CA LEU A 170 4.25 11.81 -4.54
C LEU A 170 5.17 12.28 -5.69
N GLY A 171 4.73 12.15 -6.94
CA GLY A 171 5.47 12.66 -8.10
C GLY A 171 5.71 14.18 -8.04
N THR A 172 4.72 14.96 -7.60
CA THR A 172 4.87 16.42 -7.49
C THR A 172 5.82 16.82 -6.36
N TRP A 173 5.81 16.09 -5.23
CA TRP A 173 6.75 16.34 -4.13
C TRP A 173 8.22 16.01 -4.49
N LEU A 174 8.44 15.15 -5.49
CA LEU A 174 9.77 14.74 -5.94
C LEU A 174 10.40 15.68 -6.98
N LEU A 175 9.69 16.71 -7.46
CA LEU A 175 10.21 17.66 -8.44
C LEU A 175 11.57 18.28 -8.09
N PRO A 176 11.87 18.64 -6.82
CA PRO A 176 13.18 19.19 -6.48
C PRO A 176 14.36 18.23 -6.76
N GLU A 177 14.16 16.91 -6.61
CA GLU A 177 15.19 15.90 -6.85
C GLU A 177 15.39 15.65 -8.36
N PHE A 178 14.34 15.87 -9.16
CA PHE A 178 14.31 15.61 -10.60
C PHE A 178 14.08 16.89 -11.41
N ALA A 179 14.74 18.00 -11.05
CA ALA A 179 14.52 19.30 -11.70
C ALA A 179 14.67 19.26 -13.23
N GLY A 180 15.56 18.42 -13.78
CA GLY A 180 15.73 18.23 -15.23
C GLY A 180 14.59 17.45 -15.92
N TYR A 181 13.69 16.83 -15.16
CA TYR A 181 12.54 16.05 -15.64
C TYR A 181 11.22 16.60 -15.09
N ALA A 182 11.16 17.87 -14.71
CA ALA A 182 9.99 18.46 -14.08
C ALA A 182 8.74 18.40 -14.97
N GLU A 183 8.86 18.74 -16.26
CA GLU A 183 7.75 18.72 -17.22
C GLU A 183 7.12 17.33 -17.39
N PRO A 184 7.87 16.25 -17.71
CA PRO A 184 7.28 14.93 -17.85
C PRO A 184 6.70 14.39 -16.54
N ILE A 185 7.31 14.70 -15.38
CA ILE A 185 6.77 14.30 -14.07
C ILE A 185 5.45 15.02 -13.80
N LEU A 186 5.36 16.33 -14.04
CA LEU A 186 4.13 17.10 -13.89
C LEU A 186 3.03 16.61 -14.82
N PHE A 187 3.35 16.36 -16.09
CA PHE A 187 2.40 15.80 -17.05
C PHE A 187 1.89 14.43 -16.59
N PHE A 188 2.79 13.54 -16.17
CA PHE A 188 2.43 12.22 -15.65
C PHE A 188 1.55 12.31 -14.38
N SER A 189 1.93 13.15 -13.41
CA SER A 189 1.14 13.39 -12.20
C SER A 189 -0.24 13.96 -12.53
N LEU A 190 -0.34 14.90 -13.48
CA LEU A 190 -1.63 15.44 -13.92
C LEU A 190 -2.49 14.38 -14.60
N ALA A 191 -1.91 13.55 -15.48
CA ALA A 191 -2.62 12.47 -16.15
C ALA A 191 -3.17 11.45 -15.15
N LEU A 192 -2.37 11.06 -14.15
CA LEU A 192 -2.84 10.20 -13.05
C LEU A 192 -3.90 10.88 -12.19
N TRP A 193 -3.76 12.17 -11.89
CA TRP A 193 -4.75 12.91 -11.13
C TRP A 193 -6.12 12.93 -11.85
N LEU A 194 -6.12 13.18 -13.17
CA LEU A 194 -7.32 13.13 -14.00
C LEU A 194 -7.89 11.70 -14.11
N CYS A 195 -7.03 10.69 -14.25
CA CYS A 195 -7.44 9.28 -14.23
C CYS A 195 -8.13 8.91 -12.91
N GLY A 196 -7.57 9.34 -11.78
CA GLY A 196 -8.20 9.18 -10.47
C GLY A 196 -9.55 9.91 -10.38
N GLY A 197 -9.66 11.10 -10.99
CA GLY A 197 -10.93 11.82 -11.12
C GLY A 197 -11.98 11.05 -11.93
N MET A 198 -11.58 10.42 -13.03
CA MET A 198 -12.48 9.57 -13.83
C MET A 198 -12.90 8.31 -13.07
N LEU A 199 -11.99 7.67 -12.31
CA LEU A 199 -12.30 6.50 -11.47
C LEU A 199 -13.27 6.82 -10.33
N TYR A 200 -13.42 8.09 -9.96
CA TYR A 200 -14.32 8.54 -8.90
C TYR A 200 -15.76 8.73 -9.38
N ILE A 201 -15.96 9.08 -10.66
CA ILE A 201 -17.26 9.34 -11.28
C ILE A 201 -17.90 8.03 -11.74
#